data_AF-A0A935N360-F1
#
_entry.id   AF-A0A935N360-F1
#
_cell.length_a   1.000
_cell.length_b   1.000
_cell.length_c   1.000
_cell.angle_alpha   90.00
_cell.angle_beta   90.00
_cell.angle_gamma   90.00
#
_symmetry.space_group_name_H-M   'P 1'
#
loop_
_entity.id
_entity.type
_entity.pdbx_description
1 polymer ?
#
loop_
_entity_poly.entity_id
_entity_poly.type
_entity_poly.pdbx_seq_one_letter_code
_entity_poly.pdbx_strand_id
1 'polypeptide(L)'
;MSSNSFDAFNQKVSLIYEYNNKSPLFARVAENEIEKNNIDEAIKILTDGLHNHPDFSVAYFLLSKAHTIKGNYGQALKFVKKGSELIHSPKTFDYYLREIDAIKKQRQLFNVSRWADSANEKFSNFTPTPANKIEKEKPAESIEETLNKLTAEIEGATQTVKEAKKKIEESKPKDFTNNDFIVSETLAKIYITQGEFKEAIAVYKKLKIKNPEKETYFDSKISELKAKLSA
;
A
#
# COMPACT_ATOMS: atom_id res chain seq x y z
N MET A 1 -1.87 2.67 -35.20
CA MET A 1 -2.35 2.97 -33.84
C MET A 1 -3.78 2.46 -33.74
N SER A 2 -3.98 1.29 -33.15
CA SER A 2 -5.32 0.77 -32.88
C SER A 2 -5.83 1.47 -31.63
N SER A 3 -6.67 2.49 -31.79
CA SER A 3 -7.47 2.98 -30.66
C SER A 3 -8.32 1.81 -30.20
N ASN A 4 -7.99 1.27 -29.03
CA ASN A 4 -8.69 0.14 -28.44
C ASN A 4 -10.19 0.48 -28.39
N SER A 5 -11.07 -0.45 -28.76
CA SER A 5 -12.53 -0.18 -28.81
C SER A 5 -13.06 0.41 -27.49
N PHE A 6 -12.42 0.00 -26.38
CA PHE A 6 -12.65 0.53 -25.05
C PHE A 6 -12.27 2.01 -24.88
N ASP A 7 -11.15 2.45 -25.45
CA ASP A 7 -10.70 3.85 -25.37
C ASP A 7 -11.63 4.75 -26.19
N ALA A 8 -12.04 4.30 -27.38
CA ALA A 8 -13.00 5.01 -28.21
C ALA A 8 -14.39 5.13 -27.52
N PHE A 9 -14.81 4.08 -26.79
CA PHE A 9 -16.01 4.14 -25.96
C PHE A 9 -15.89 5.18 -24.83
N ASN A 10 -14.78 5.16 -24.09
CA ASN A 10 -14.55 6.12 -23.00
C ASN A 10 -14.51 7.56 -23.50
N GLN A 11 -13.90 7.81 -24.67
CA GLN A 11 -13.91 9.13 -25.31
C GLN A 11 -15.33 9.60 -25.64
N LYS A 12 -16.18 8.73 -26.19
CA LYS A 12 -17.59 9.06 -26.46
C LYS A 12 -18.34 9.39 -25.17
N VAL A 13 -18.13 8.60 -24.11
CA VAL A 13 -18.75 8.86 -22.79
C VAL A 13 -18.31 10.22 -22.24
N SER A 14 -17.02 10.55 -22.33
CA SER A 14 -16.50 11.86 -21.93
C SER A 14 -17.14 13.00 -22.72
N LEU A 15 -17.23 12.90 -24.05
CA LEU A 15 -17.86 13.94 -24.89
C LEU A 15 -19.34 14.17 -24.56
N ILE A 16 -20.09 13.10 -24.30
CA ILE A 16 -21.50 13.20 -23.91
C ILE A 16 -21.63 13.89 -22.54
N TYR A 17 -20.75 13.56 -21.60
CA TYR A 17 -20.74 14.18 -20.28
C TYR A 17 -20.35 15.66 -20.34
N GLU A 18 -19.37 16.04 -21.15
CA GLU A 18 -19.00 17.45 -21.37
C GLU A 18 -20.17 18.27 -21.92
N TYR A 19 -20.95 17.69 -22.83
CA TYR A 19 -22.15 18.33 -23.36
C TYR A 19 -23.28 18.42 -22.33
N ASN A 20 -23.44 17.42 -21.47
CA ASN A 20 -24.45 17.38 -20.41
C ASN A 20 -23.89 16.82 -19.10
N ASN A 21 -23.40 17.71 -18.26
CA ASN A 21 -22.79 17.38 -16.97
C ASN A 21 -23.78 16.91 -15.89
N LYS A 22 -25.08 16.87 -16.19
CA LYS A 22 -26.13 16.32 -15.31
C LYS A 22 -26.40 14.85 -15.58
N SER A 23 -25.72 14.21 -16.54
CA SER A 23 -25.92 12.78 -16.80
C SER A 23 -25.23 11.91 -15.73
N PRO A 24 -25.81 10.75 -15.33
CA PRO A 24 -25.17 9.77 -14.44
C PRO A 24 -23.83 9.20 -14.97
N LEU A 25 -23.48 9.50 -16.23
CA LEU A 25 -22.21 9.10 -16.85
C LEU A 25 -20.97 9.67 -16.12
N PHE A 26 -21.12 10.68 -15.27
CA PHE A 26 -20.03 11.26 -14.48
C PHE A 26 -19.22 10.20 -13.71
N ALA A 27 -19.88 9.14 -13.22
CA ALA A 27 -19.20 8.07 -12.49
C ALA A 27 -18.26 7.27 -13.39
N ARG A 28 -18.65 7.01 -14.65
CA ARG A 28 -17.79 6.31 -15.61
C ARG A 28 -16.63 7.19 -16.05
N VAL A 29 -16.88 8.49 -16.25
CA VAL A 29 -15.81 9.46 -16.55
C VAL A 29 -14.81 9.51 -15.39
N ALA A 30 -15.29 9.62 -14.15
CA ALA A 30 -14.43 9.64 -12.98
C ALA A 30 -13.64 8.33 -12.79
N GLU A 31 -14.24 7.17 -13.06
CA GLU A 31 -13.54 5.89 -13.01
C GLU A 31 -12.38 5.83 -14.01
N ASN A 32 -12.59 6.30 -15.25
CA ASN A 32 -11.53 6.42 -16.25
C ASN A 32 -10.42 7.39 -15.79
N GLU A 33 -10.77 8.50 -15.14
CA GLU A 33 -9.77 9.40 -14.54
C GLU A 33 -9.00 8.75 -13.39
N ILE A 34 -9.64 7.93 -12.55
CA ILE A 34 -8.95 7.12 -11.52
C ILE A 34 -7.96 6.14 -12.17
N GLU A 35 -8.36 5.49 -13.26
CA GLU A 35 -7.50 4.54 -13.99
C GLU A 35 -6.26 5.21 -14.58
N LYS A 36 -6.44 6.43 -15.10
CA LYS A 36 -5.37 7.33 -15.58
C LYS A 36 -4.53 7.96 -14.46
N ASN A 37 -4.89 7.70 -13.20
CA ASN A 37 -4.24 8.26 -12.01
C ASN A 37 -4.46 9.77 -11.79
N ASN A 38 -5.51 10.34 -12.40
CA ASN A 38 -5.93 11.72 -12.22
C ASN A 38 -6.93 11.81 -11.03
N ILE A 39 -6.44 11.50 -9.84
CA ILE A 39 -7.29 11.26 -8.66
C ILE A 39 -8.05 12.52 -8.22
N ASP A 40 -7.42 13.69 -8.28
CA ASP A 40 -8.06 14.94 -7.85
C ASP A 40 -9.21 15.35 -8.78
N GLU A 41 -9.03 15.23 -10.09
CA GLU A 41 -10.09 15.51 -11.06
C GLU A 41 -11.23 14.49 -10.93
N ALA A 42 -10.91 13.21 -10.71
CA ALA A 42 -11.94 12.20 -10.45
C ALA A 42 -12.80 12.54 -9.21
N ILE A 43 -12.18 12.99 -8.12
CA ILE A 43 -12.90 13.42 -6.92
C ILE A 43 -13.82 14.59 -7.24
N LYS A 44 -13.32 15.59 -7.98
CA LYS A 44 -14.11 16.76 -8.39
C LYS A 44 -15.34 16.38 -9.23
N ILE A 45 -15.15 15.56 -10.26
CA ILE A 45 -16.25 15.06 -11.12
C ILE A 45 -17.30 14.32 -10.27
N LEU A 46 -16.86 13.47 -9.34
CA LEU A 46 -17.77 12.72 -8.47
C LEU A 46 -18.51 13.63 -7.50
N THR A 47 -17.84 14.62 -6.89
CA THR A 47 -18.50 15.56 -6.01
C THR A 47 -19.53 16.38 -6.77
N ASP A 48 -19.19 16.90 -7.95
CA ASP A 48 -20.10 17.70 -8.78
C ASP A 48 -21.29 16.88 -9.27
N GLY A 49 -21.06 15.63 -9.69
CA GLY A 49 -22.12 14.71 -10.08
C GLY A 49 -23.07 14.36 -8.94
N LEU A 50 -22.56 14.16 -7.72
CA LEU A 50 -23.37 13.88 -6.53
C LEU A 50 -24.21 15.07 -6.06
N HIS A 51 -23.86 16.32 -6.41
CA HIS A 51 -24.74 17.46 -6.17
C HIS A 51 -26.07 17.33 -6.94
N ASN A 52 -26.01 16.76 -8.15
CA ASN A 52 -27.20 16.52 -8.98
C ASN A 52 -27.84 15.15 -8.72
N HIS A 53 -27.05 14.16 -8.30
CA HIS A 53 -27.49 12.78 -8.05
C HIS A 53 -27.11 12.29 -6.65
N PRO A 54 -27.74 12.80 -5.57
CA PRO A 54 -27.31 12.51 -4.20
C PRO A 54 -27.40 11.04 -3.80
N ASP A 55 -28.29 10.27 -4.41
CA ASP A 55 -28.55 8.85 -4.09
C ASP A 55 -27.76 7.87 -4.97
N PHE A 56 -26.82 8.38 -5.78
CA PHE A 56 -26.03 7.55 -6.68
C PHE A 56 -24.93 6.78 -5.93
N SER A 57 -25.30 5.60 -5.40
CA SER A 57 -24.46 4.76 -4.54
C SER A 57 -23.07 4.46 -5.12
N VAL A 58 -22.98 4.19 -6.43
CA VAL A 58 -21.72 3.88 -7.13
C VAL A 58 -20.71 5.03 -7.01
N ALA A 59 -21.15 6.29 -7.07
CA ALA A 59 -20.24 7.43 -6.94
C ALA A 59 -19.61 7.52 -5.55
N TYR A 60 -20.31 7.10 -4.49
CA TYR A 60 -19.73 7.04 -3.15
C TYR A 60 -18.65 5.96 -3.03
N PHE A 61 -18.82 4.80 -3.67
CA PHE A 61 -17.76 3.79 -3.71
C PHE A 61 -16.55 4.25 -4.53
N LEU A 62 -16.77 4.96 -5.65
CA LEU A 62 -15.68 5.56 -6.43
C LEU A 62 -14.95 6.66 -5.67
N LEU A 63 -15.68 7.51 -4.91
CA LEU A 63 -15.06 8.50 -4.01
C LEU A 63 -14.24 7.82 -2.93
N SER A 64 -14.76 6.74 -2.33
CA SER A 64 -13.99 5.95 -1.37
C SER A 64 -12.67 5.43 -1.98
N LYS A 65 -12.73 4.85 -3.18
CA LYS A 65 -11.56 4.36 -3.90
C LYS A 65 -10.56 5.49 -4.15
N ALA A 66 -11.01 6.63 -4.66
CA ALA A 66 -10.16 7.79 -4.90
C ALA A 66 -9.50 8.32 -3.61
N HIS A 67 -10.26 8.44 -2.52
CA HIS A 67 -9.74 8.86 -1.22
C HIS A 67 -8.77 7.84 -0.61
N THR A 68 -8.99 6.54 -0.84
CA THR A 68 -8.08 5.46 -0.39
C THR A 68 -6.74 5.56 -1.10
N ILE A 69 -6.75 5.77 -2.42
CA ILE A 69 -5.53 5.98 -3.21
C ILE A 69 -4.79 7.24 -2.72
N LYS A 70 -5.53 8.31 -2.44
CA LYS A 70 -4.97 9.56 -1.88
C LYS A 70 -4.40 9.37 -0.46
N GLY A 71 -4.81 8.33 0.27
CA GLY A 71 -4.40 8.08 1.65
C GLY A 71 -5.35 8.66 2.72
N ASN A 72 -6.48 9.22 2.31
CA ASN A 72 -7.46 9.84 3.18
C ASN A 72 -8.46 8.78 3.69
N TYR A 73 -7.98 7.81 4.46
CA TYR A 73 -8.76 6.63 4.88
C TYR A 73 -10.04 6.99 5.66
N GLY A 74 -10.02 8.06 6.48
CA GLY A 74 -11.21 8.51 7.21
C GLY A 74 -12.34 8.96 6.28
N GLN A 75 -12.01 9.71 5.22
CA GLN A 75 -13.00 10.09 4.20
C GLN A 75 -13.45 8.90 3.37
N ALA A 76 -12.53 8.00 3.03
CA ALA A 76 -12.88 6.77 2.31
C ALA A 76 -13.96 5.96 3.05
N LEU A 77 -13.75 5.72 4.36
CA LEU A 77 -14.73 5.02 5.21
C LEU A 77 -16.08 5.72 5.28
N LYS A 78 -16.09 7.05 5.37
CA LYS A 78 -17.33 7.85 5.37
C LYS A 78 -18.14 7.60 4.09
N PHE A 79 -17.46 7.58 2.94
CA PHE A 79 -18.14 7.34 1.66
C PHE A 79 -18.56 5.89 1.46
N VAL A 80 -17.78 4.89 1.88
CA VAL A 80 -18.24 3.48 1.87
C VAL A 80 -19.49 3.33 2.72
N LYS A 81 -19.50 3.91 3.93
CA LYS A 81 -20.65 3.87 4.82
C LYS A 81 -21.89 4.42 4.12
N LYS A 82 -21.81 5.64 3.58
CA LYS A 82 -22.93 6.26 2.86
C LYS A 82 -23.39 5.45 1.64
N GLY A 83 -22.45 4.94 0.84
CA GLY A 83 -22.77 4.09 -0.31
C GLY A 83 -23.48 2.79 0.11
N SER A 84 -23.03 2.16 1.19
CA SER A 84 -23.61 0.92 1.73
C SER A 84 -24.99 1.11 2.35
N GLU A 85 -25.24 2.27 2.97
CA GLU A 85 -26.55 2.67 3.50
C GLU A 85 -27.55 2.81 2.36
N LEU A 86 -27.17 3.47 1.25
CA LEU A 86 -28.04 3.65 0.08
C LEU A 86 -28.48 2.32 -0.57
N ILE A 87 -27.60 1.31 -0.60
CA ILE A 87 -27.91 0.00 -1.17
C ILE A 87 -28.38 -1.03 -0.13
N HIS A 88 -28.51 -0.62 1.14
CA HIS A 88 -28.95 -1.47 2.26
C HIS A 88 -28.15 -2.78 2.40
N SER A 89 -26.84 -2.74 2.17
CA SER A 89 -25.99 -3.93 2.16
C SER A 89 -24.79 -3.79 3.12
N PRO A 90 -24.88 -4.32 4.35
CA PRO A 90 -23.77 -4.37 5.29
C PRO A 90 -22.57 -5.17 4.75
N LYS A 91 -22.85 -6.23 3.97
CA LYS A 91 -21.80 -7.05 3.35
C LYS A 91 -20.92 -6.23 2.39
N THR A 92 -21.52 -5.28 1.69
CA THR A 92 -20.78 -4.39 0.79
C THR A 92 -19.87 -3.44 1.57
N PHE A 93 -20.32 -2.96 2.73
CA PHE A 93 -19.46 -2.18 3.63
C PHE A 93 -18.22 -2.98 4.06
N ASP A 94 -18.42 -4.20 4.55
CA ASP A 94 -17.33 -5.07 5.01
C ASP A 94 -16.32 -5.38 3.89
N TYR A 95 -16.80 -5.57 2.67
CA TYR A 95 -15.95 -5.79 1.50
C TYR A 95 -14.99 -4.62 1.28
N TYR A 96 -15.53 -3.39 1.15
CA TYR A 96 -14.71 -2.22 0.89
C TYR A 96 -13.86 -1.82 2.10
N LEU A 97 -14.31 -2.07 3.32
CA LEU A 97 -13.50 -1.89 4.53
C LEU A 97 -12.22 -2.75 4.47
N ARG A 98 -12.36 -4.04 4.12
CA ARG A 98 -11.20 -4.93 3.95
C ARG A 98 -10.27 -4.47 2.82
N GLU A 99 -10.83 -3.95 1.73
CA GLU A 99 -10.04 -3.42 0.63
C GLU A 99 -9.20 -2.20 1.07
N ILE A 100 -9.81 -1.27 1.81
CA ILE A 100 -9.13 -0.11 2.39
C ILE A 100 -8.01 -0.56 3.33
N ASP A 101 -8.29 -1.49 4.24
CA ASP A 101 -7.31 -2.00 5.20
C ASP A 101 -6.16 -2.74 4.52
N ALA A 102 -6.44 -3.51 3.47
CA ALA A 102 -5.42 -4.18 2.68
C ALA A 102 -4.47 -3.16 2.02
N ILE A 103 -5.03 -2.10 1.40
CA ILE A 103 -4.23 -1.04 0.78
C ILE A 103 -3.40 -0.29 1.83
N LYS A 104 -4.00 0.06 2.98
CA LYS A 104 -3.32 0.70 4.09
C LYS A 104 -2.16 -0.15 4.60
N LYS A 105 -2.37 -1.45 4.80
CA LYS A 105 -1.34 -2.39 5.24
C LYS A 105 -0.25 -2.56 4.19
N GLN A 106 -0.58 -2.68 2.91
CA GLN A 106 0.40 -2.74 1.81
C GLN A 106 1.33 -1.52 1.83
N ARG A 107 0.76 -0.32 1.99
CA ARG A 107 1.54 0.92 2.10
C ARG A 107 2.46 0.92 3.32
N GLN A 108 1.95 0.52 4.49
CA GLN A 108 2.74 0.45 5.72
C GLN A 108 3.88 -0.57 5.62
N LEU A 109 3.61 -1.78 5.13
CA LEU A 109 4.61 -2.83 4.99
C LEU A 109 5.71 -2.43 4.00
N PHE A 110 5.34 -1.81 2.87
CA PHE A 110 6.34 -1.32 1.91
C PHE A 110 7.22 -0.23 2.52
N ASN A 111 6.64 0.69 3.31
CA ASN A 111 7.41 1.73 4.00
C ASN A 111 8.37 1.14 5.05
N VAL A 112 7.95 0.11 5.79
CA VAL A 112 8.83 -0.60 6.73
C VAL A 112 9.97 -1.32 6.00
N SER A 113 9.68 -1.99 4.87
CA SER A 113 10.71 -2.58 4.01
C SER A 113 11.73 -1.54 3.55
N ARG A 114 11.27 -0.36 3.12
CA ARG A 114 12.17 0.74 2.71
C ARG A 114 13.09 1.20 3.84
N TRP A 115 12.57 1.32 5.07
CA TRP A 115 13.40 1.60 6.23
C TRP A 115 14.42 0.48 6.44
N ALA A 116 13.99 -0.79 6.44
CA ALA A 116 14.92 -1.92 6.64
C ALA A 116 16.04 -1.92 5.60
N ASP A 117 15.73 -1.72 4.31
CA ASP A 117 16.72 -1.65 3.23
C ASP A 117 17.68 -0.47 3.42
N SER A 118 17.15 0.71 3.76
CA SER A 118 17.97 1.92 4.00
C SER A 118 18.84 1.80 5.25
N ALA A 119 18.33 1.18 6.31
CA ALA A 119 19.11 0.90 7.51
C ALA A 119 20.22 -0.10 7.18
N ASN A 120 19.92 -1.16 6.45
CA ASN A 120 20.89 -2.17 6.06
C ASN A 120 22.00 -1.60 5.16
N GLU A 121 21.67 -0.68 4.23
CA GLU A 121 22.69 0.04 3.44
C GLU A 121 23.59 0.95 4.31
N LYS A 122 23.03 1.58 5.34
CA LYS A 122 23.81 2.39 6.29
C LYS A 122 24.67 1.53 7.22
N PHE A 123 24.21 0.34 7.58
CA PHE A 123 24.96 -0.62 8.38
C PHE A 123 26.00 -1.39 7.56
N SER A 124 25.79 -1.66 6.26
CA SER A 124 26.81 -2.29 5.40
C SER A 124 27.98 -1.36 5.08
N ASN A 125 27.78 -0.05 5.18
CA ASN A 125 28.85 0.95 5.13
C ASN A 125 29.54 1.16 6.48
N PHE A 126 29.11 0.46 7.54
CA PHE A 126 29.87 0.33 8.77
C PHE A 126 30.74 -0.92 8.65
N THR A 127 31.95 -0.77 8.12
CA THR A 127 32.94 -1.82 8.27
C THR A 127 33.27 -1.92 9.77
N PRO A 128 33.04 -3.06 10.43
CA PRO A 128 33.62 -3.25 11.74
C PRO A 128 35.12 -3.32 11.51
N THR A 129 35.83 -2.27 11.90
CA THR A 129 37.29 -2.28 11.94
C THR A 129 37.68 -3.42 12.90
N PRO A 130 38.48 -4.42 12.48
CA PRO A 130 38.91 -5.46 13.39
C PRO A 130 40.00 -4.87 14.29
N ALA A 131 39.60 -4.23 15.38
CA ALA A 131 40.52 -3.77 16.42
C ALA A 131 40.41 -4.69 17.63
N ASN A 132 41.14 -5.79 17.53
CA ASN A 132 41.54 -6.58 18.68
C ASN A 132 42.57 -5.75 19.48
N LYS A 133 42.13 -5.03 20.51
CA LYS A 133 42.99 -4.59 21.62
C LYS A 133 42.19 -4.60 22.92
N ILE A 134 42.52 -5.61 23.73
CA ILE A 134 42.24 -5.65 25.16
C ILE A 134 43.15 -4.63 25.83
N GLU A 135 42.59 -3.62 26.47
CA GLU A 135 43.23 -2.95 27.61
C GLU A 135 42.24 -2.97 28.79
N LYS A 136 42.72 -3.57 29.88
CA LYS A 136 42.01 -3.74 31.15
C LYS A 136 42.23 -2.50 32.00
N GLU A 137 41.17 -1.95 32.57
CA GLU A 137 41.20 -1.36 33.92
C GLU A 137 39.96 -1.82 34.71
N LYS A 138 40.18 -2.24 35.96
CA LYS A 138 39.22 -2.68 37.01
C LYS A 138 39.28 -1.63 38.16
N PRO A 139 38.49 -1.69 39.27
CA PRO A 139 37.38 -2.59 39.65
C PRO A 139 36.14 -1.86 40.23
N ALA A 140 34.92 -2.38 40.01
CA ALA A 140 33.83 -2.24 40.98
C ALA A 140 32.76 -3.31 40.69
N GLU A 141 32.63 -4.25 41.62
CA GLU A 141 31.53 -5.19 41.87
C GLU A 141 31.00 -6.05 40.70
N SER A 142 31.00 -7.36 40.93
CA SER A 142 30.94 -8.39 39.89
C SER A 142 29.61 -8.39 39.13
N ILE A 143 29.66 -7.91 37.88
CA ILE A 143 28.61 -8.03 36.86
C ILE A 143 28.12 -9.49 36.75
N GLU A 144 28.97 -10.47 37.04
CA GLU A 144 28.66 -11.90 36.99
C GLU A 144 27.64 -12.31 38.07
N GLU A 145 27.66 -11.69 39.25
CA GLU A 145 26.67 -11.95 40.30
C GLU A 145 25.29 -11.37 39.95
N THR A 146 25.26 -10.22 39.28
CA THR A 146 24.01 -9.63 38.77
C THR A 146 23.44 -10.43 37.60
N LEU A 147 24.30 -10.96 36.73
CA LEU A 147 23.89 -11.86 35.65
C LEU A 147 23.26 -13.13 36.24
N ASN A 148 23.92 -13.78 37.20
CA ASN A 148 23.47 -15.04 37.79
C ASN A 148 22.15 -14.91 38.56
N LYS A 149 21.88 -13.76 39.21
CA LYS A 149 20.58 -13.47 39.83
C LYS A 149 19.47 -13.31 38.79
N LEU A 150 19.75 -12.62 37.69
CA LEU A 150 18.79 -12.43 36.58
C LEU A 150 18.52 -13.75 35.84
N THR A 151 19.50 -14.64 35.68
CA THR A 151 19.27 -15.97 35.08
C THR A 151 18.42 -16.87 35.98
N ALA A 152 18.64 -16.86 37.30
CA ALA A 152 17.85 -17.66 38.24
C ALA A 152 16.38 -17.19 38.34
N GLU A 153 16.12 -15.89 38.18
CA GLU A 153 14.76 -15.32 38.21
C GLU A 153 13.99 -15.59 36.89
N ILE A 154 14.70 -15.73 35.77
CA ILE A 154 14.13 -16.10 34.46
C ILE A 154 13.81 -17.60 34.38
N GLU A 155 14.55 -18.47 35.08
CA GLU A 155 14.34 -19.93 35.04
C GLU A 155 12.95 -20.37 35.51
N GLY A 156 12.34 -19.66 36.47
CA GLY A 156 10.95 -19.88 36.90
C GLY A 156 9.89 -19.54 35.84
N ALA A 157 10.20 -18.65 34.90
CA ALA A 157 9.31 -18.23 33.82
C ALA A 157 9.46 -19.06 32.52
N THR A 158 10.35 -20.07 32.50
CA THR A 158 10.69 -20.81 31.28
C THR A 158 9.64 -21.86 30.86
N GLN A 159 8.85 -22.40 31.79
CA GLN A 159 7.83 -23.40 31.46
C GLN A 159 6.63 -22.79 30.72
N THR A 160 6.16 -21.61 31.14
CA THR A 160 5.03 -20.91 30.50
C THR A 160 5.39 -20.35 29.12
N VAL A 161 6.64 -19.94 28.91
CA VAL A 161 7.13 -19.44 27.61
C VAL A 161 7.40 -20.58 26.62
N LYS A 162 7.84 -21.77 27.08
CA LYS A 162 8.01 -22.95 26.22
C LYS A 162 6.67 -23.47 25.67
N GLU A 163 5.63 -23.50 26.50
CA GLU A 163 4.29 -23.91 26.08
C GLU A 163 3.64 -22.88 25.14
N ALA A 164 3.85 -21.58 25.39
CA ALA A 164 3.39 -20.52 24.50
C ALA A 164 4.10 -20.54 23.13
N LYS A 165 5.43 -20.79 23.10
CA LYS A 165 6.20 -20.91 21.85
C LYS A 165 5.76 -22.11 21.01
N LYS A 166 5.48 -23.25 21.63
CA LYS A 166 5.01 -24.46 20.91
C LYS A 166 3.63 -24.24 20.26
N LYS A 167 2.72 -23.54 20.95
CA LYS A 167 1.38 -23.19 20.43
C LYS A 167 1.42 -22.15 19.29
N ILE A 168 2.44 -21.29 19.28
CA ILE A 168 2.70 -20.31 18.22
C ILE A 168 3.39 -20.98 17.01
N GLU A 169 4.25 -21.99 17.22
CA GLU A 169 4.89 -22.72 16.11
C GLU A 169 3.93 -23.65 15.37
N GLU A 170 2.98 -24.29 16.06
CA GLU A 170 1.97 -25.15 15.43
C GLU A 170 0.88 -24.37 14.66
N SER A 171 0.77 -23.05 14.87
CA SER A 171 -0.18 -22.17 14.19
C SER A 171 0.47 -21.23 13.15
N LYS A 172 1.77 -21.41 12.85
CA LYS A 172 2.43 -20.68 11.76
C LYS A 172 1.84 -21.12 10.41
N PRO A 173 1.20 -20.22 9.63
CA PRO A 173 0.99 -20.50 8.22
C PRO A 173 2.35 -20.77 7.56
N LYS A 174 2.40 -21.82 6.74
CA LYS A 174 3.57 -22.25 5.97
C LYS A 174 4.27 -21.06 5.31
N ASP A 175 5.56 -20.94 5.60
CA ASP A 175 6.60 -20.27 4.80
C ASP A 175 6.28 -18.88 4.23
N PHE A 176 6.27 -17.86 5.10
CA PHE A 176 6.70 -16.53 4.66
C PHE A 176 8.22 -16.48 4.71
N THR A 177 8.87 -16.92 3.64
CA THR A 177 10.27 -16.55 3.40
C THR A 177 10.37 -15.02 3.37
N ASN A 178 11.38 -14.49 4.04
CA ASN A 178 11.60 -13.06 4.33
C ASN A 178 11.83 -12.15 3.08
N ASN A 179 11.36 -12.54 1.90
CA ASN A 179 11.56 -11.77 0.66
C ASN A 179 10.32 -11.68 -0.22
N ASP A 180 9.19 -12.25 0.18
CA ASP A 180 7.97 -12.20 -0.61
C ASP A 180 7.16 -10.92 -0.30
N PHE A 181 7.75 -9.76 -0.61
CA PHE A 181 7.12 -8.47 -0.40
C PHE A 181 5.77 -8.40 -1.12
N ILE A 182 4.71 -7.99 -0.40
CA ILE A 182 3.39 -7.77 -0.99
C ILE A 182 3.45 -6.50 -1.86
N VAL A 183 3.68 -6.68 -3.15
CA VAL A 183 3.65 -5.61 -4.16
C VAL A 183 2.38 -5.74 -5.01
N SER A 184 1.77 -4.61 -5.36
CA SER A 184 0.55 -4.57 -6.18
C SER A 184 0.60 -3.38 -7.15
N GLU A 185 -0.09 -3.50 -8.28
CA GLU A 185 -0.19 -2.39 -9.25
C GLU A 185 -0.84 -1.16 -8.61
N THR A 186 -1.83 -1.37 -7.73
CA THR A 186 -2.49 -0.31 -6.95
C THR A 186 -1.49 0.42 -6.07
N LEU A 187 -0.60 -0.30 -5.38
CA LEU A 187 0.45 0.29 -4.57
C LEU A 187 1.40 1.16 -5.42
N ALA A 188 1.77 0.69 -6.62
CA ALA A 188 2.59 1.48 -7.54
C ALA A 188 1.88 2.79 -7.94
N LYS A 189 0.59 2.73 -8.31
CA LYS A 189 -0.22 3.91 -8.65
C LYS A 189 -0.37 4.91 -7.49
N ILE A 190 -0.48 4.40 -6.26
CA ILE A 190 -0.48 5.23 -5.06
C ILE A 190 0.82 6.06 -4.96
N TYR A 191 1.98 5.43 -5.17
CA TYR A 191 3.26 6.16 -5.17
C TYR A 191 3.35 7.22 -6.28
N ILE A 192 2.82 6.93 -7.48
CA ILE A 192 2.74 7.93 -8.57
C ILE A 192 1.91 9.14 -8.13
N THR A 193 0.77 8.91 -7.47
CA THR A 193 -0.10 9.98 -6.98
C THR A 193 0.58 10.85 -5.92
N GLN A 194 1.48 10.26 -5.12
CA GLN A 194 2.26 10.99 -4.12
C GLN A 194 3.46 11.74 -4.71
N GLY A 195 3.75 11.58 -6.01
CA GLY A 195 4.98 12.10 -6.64
C GLY A 195 6.23 11.27 -6.30
N GLU A 196 6.07 10.13 -5.63
CA GLU A 196 7.13 9.21 -5.24
C GLU A 196 7.48 8.27 -6.42
N PHE A 197 8.02 8.85 -7.50
CA PHE A 197 8.25 8.11 -8.75
C PHE A 197 9.32 7.02 -8.63
N LYS A 198 10.34 7.22 -7.79
CA LYS A 198 11.42 6.23 -7.58
C LYS A 198 10.84 4.95 -6.95
N GLU A 199 9.93 5.13 -6.03
CA GLU A 199 9.22 4.12 -5.27
C GLU A 199 8.26 3.36 -6.19
N ALA A 200 7.48 4.08 -7.00
CA ALA A 200 6.62 3.49 -8.02
C ALA A 200 7.43 2.60 -9.00
N ILE A 201 8.60 3.05 -9.45
CA ILE A 201 9.50 2.26 -10.30
C ILE A 201 9.98 1.00 -9.58
N ALA A 202 10.34 1.08 -8.29
CA ALA A 202 10.77 -0.07 -7.51
C ALA A 202 9.64 -1.12 -7.37
N VAL A 203 8.41 -0.68 -7.13
CA VAL A 203 7.24 -1.58 -7.10
C VAL A 203 7.04 -2.24 -8.46
N TYR A 204 7.07 -1.50 -9.57
CA TYR A 204 6.90 -2.08 -10.90
C TYR A 204 8.01 -3.05 -11.29
N LYS A 205 9.26 -2.81 -10.89
CA LYS A 205 10.35 -3.78 -11.08
C LYS A 205 10.07 -5.08 -10.34
N LYS A 206 9.59 -5.02 -9.09
CA LYS A 206 9.22 -6.21 -8.32
C LYS A 206 8.01 -6.92 -8.96
N LEU A 207 7.01 -6.19 -9.44
CA LEU A 207 5.85 -6.75 -10.14
C LEU A 207 6.22 -7.45 -11.45
N LYS A 208 7.17 -6.89 -12.20
CA LYS A 208 7.70 -7.52 -13.42
C LYS A 208 8.31 -8.90 -13.14
N ILE A 209 9.01 -9.06 -12.02
CA ILE A 209 9.58 -10.36 -11.62
C ILE A 209 8.47 -11.35 -11.23
N LYS A 210 7.43 -10.88 -10.54
CA LYS A 210 6.30 -11.74 -10.09
C LYS A 210 5.35 -12.15 -11.21
N ASN A 211 5.15 -11.27 -12.19
CA ASN A 211 4.18 -11.43 -13.28
C ASN A 211 4.86 -11.25 -14.64
N PRO A 212 5.70 -12.20 -15.09
CA PRO A 212 6.46 -12.09 -16.34
C PRO A 212 5.57 -11.92 -17.58
N GLU A 213 4.33 -12.40 -17.55
CA GLU A 213 3.37 -12.26 -18.64
C GLU A 213 2.98 -10.80 -18.96
N LYS A 214 3.20 -9.88 -18.01
CA LYS A 214 2.95 -8.44 -18.14
C LYS A 214 4.23 -7.61 -18.26
N GLU A 215 5.36 -8.24 -18.55
CA GLU A 215 6.67 -7.57 -18.61
C GLU A 215 6.67 -6.29 -19.47
N THR A 216 6.13 -6.36 -20.69
CA THR A 216 6.08 -5.24 -21.64
C THR A 216 5.31 -4.04 -21.08
N TYR A 217 4.20 -4.29 -20.40
CA TYR A 217 3.39 -3.27 -19.74
C TYR A 217 4.17 -2.60 -18.60
N PHE A 218 4.86 -3.37 -17.76
CA PHE A 218 5.65 -2.81 -16.66
C PHE A 218 6.86 -2.03 -17.15
N ASP A 219 7.54 -2.48 -18.21
CA ASP A 219 8.68 -1.76 -18.79
C ASP A 219 8.26 -0.41 -19.39
N SER A 220 7.10 -0.36 -20.05
CA SER A 220 6.50 0.89 -20.53
C SER A 220 6.25 1.86 -19.37
N LYS A 221 5.64 1.39 -18.27
CA LYS A 221 5.38 2.21 -17.08
C LYS A 221 6.65 2.68 -16.40
N ILE A 222 7.66 1.82 -16.26
CA ILE A 222 8.96 2.20 -15.68
C ILE A 222 9.64 3.29 -16.53
N SER A 223 9.56 3.19 -17.86
CA SER A 223 10.14 4.17 -18.77
C SER A 223 9.44 5.53 -18.68
N GLU A 224 8.10 5.54 -18.65
CA GLU A 224 7.28 6.74 -18.45
C GLU A 224 7.65 7.47 -17.15
N LEU A 225 7.78 6.71 -16.05
CA LEU A 225 8.10 7.27 -14.73
C LEU A 225 9.53 7.78 -14.63
N LYS A 226 10.49 7.12 -15.30
CA LYS A 226 11.87 7.62 -15.37
C LYS A 226 11.94 8.97 -16.09
N ALA A 227 11.18 9.14 -17.19
CA ALA A 227 11.12 10.40 -17.91
C ALA A 227 10.60 11.55 -17.02
N LYS A 228 9.59 11.28 -16.18
CA LYS A 228 9.05 12.24 -15.19
C LYS A 228 10.02 12.60 -14.06
N LEU A 229 11.00 11.73 -13.78
CA LEU A 229 12.04 11.99 -12.78
C LEU A 229 13.19 12.84 -13.33
N SER A 230 13.39 12.82 -14.65
CA SER A 230 14.44 13.58 -15.35
C SER A 230 13.98 14.93 -15.91
N ALA A 231 12.69 15.23 -15.84
CA ALA A 231 12.08 16.49 -16.24
C ALA A 231 11.99 17.45 -15.05
#